data_AF-M4SHU6-F1
#
_entry.id   AF-M4SHU6-F1
#
_cell.length_a   1.000
_cell.length_b   1.000
_cell.length_c   1.000
_cell.angle_alpha   90.00
_cell.angle_beta   90.00
_cell.angle_gamma   90.00
#
_symmetry.space_group_name_H-M   'P 1'
#
loop_
_entity.id
_entity.type
_entity.pdbx_description
1 polymer ?
#
loop_
_entity_poly.entity_id
_entity_poly.type
_entity_poly.pdbx_seq_one_letter_code
_entity_poly.pdbx_strand_id
1 'polypeptide(L)'
;MGENSNLDLLRLVGEALYGERWQAPIAADLGVSDRAVRYWLSSANPCPDDVGTRLLKVIISKRDRIVDLEDAVRKHLASTAPSDTATPTAS
;
A
#
# COMPACT_ATOMS: atom_id res chain seq x y z
N MET A 1 4.24 -24.07 -1.82
CA MET A 1 4.33 -22.70 -2.35
C MET A 1 5.80 -22.33 -2.22
N GLY A 2 6.54 -22.23 -3.33
CA GLY A 2 7.99 -21.99 -3.26
C GLY A 2 8.30 -20.66 -2.56
N GLU A 3 9.43 -20.59 -1.87
CA GLU A 3 9.95 -19.31 -1.36
C GLU A 3 10.09 -18.33 -2.53
N ASN A 4 9.37 -17.21 -2.47
CA ASN A 4 9.57 -16.13 -3.42
C ASN A 4 10.94 -15.49 -3.14
N SER A 5 11.75 -15.26 -4.18
CA SER A 5 12.99 -14.50 -3.98
C SER A 5 12.67 -13.06 -3.58
N ASN A 6 13.61 -12.34 -2.96
CA ASN A 6 13.44 -10.91 -2.66
C ASN A 6 13.12 -10.08 -3.92
N LEU A 7 13.57 -10.53 -5.10
CA LEU A 7 13.25 -9.89 -6.37
C LEU A 7 11.79 -10.13 -6.78
N ASP A 8 11.29 -11.35 -6.58
CA ASP A 8 9.89 -11.68 -6.88
C ASP A 8 8.94 -10.95 -5.93
N LEU A 9 9.30 -10.89 -4.64
CA LEU A 9 8.57 -10.09 -3.65
C LEU A 9 8.55 -8.61 -4.03
N LEU A 10 9.68 -8.06 -4.49
CA LEU A 10 9.76 -6.67 -4.92
C LEU A 10 8.80 -6.37 -6.08
N ARG A 11 8.75 -7.24 -7.10
CA ARG A 11 7.79 -7.11 -8.22
C ARG A 11 6.35 -7.21 -7.73
N LEU A 12 6.03 -8.27 -7.00
CA LEU A 12 4.69 -8.56 -6.52
C LEU A 12 4.14 -7.41 -5.67
N VAL A 13 4.93 -6.94 -4.71
CA VAL A 13 4.53 -5.85 -3.80
C VAL A 13 4.45 -4.53 -4.54
N GLY A 14 5.40 -4.24 -5.43
CA GLY A 14 5.38 -3.04 -6.25
C GLY A 14 4.11 -2.95 -7.10
N GLU A 15 3.83 -3.98 -7.89
CA GLU A 15 2.66 -4.01 -8.77
C GLU A 15 1.35 -3.95 -7.98
N ALA A 16 1.26 -4.66 -6.86
CA ALA A 16 0.08 -4.65 -6.00
C ALA A 16 -0.19 -3.27 -5.37
N LEU A 17 0.86 -2.53 -4.98
CA LEU A 17 0.71 -1.26 -4.27
C LEU A 17 0.60 -0.03 -5.19
N TYR A 18 1.18 -0.07 -6.38
CA TYR A 18 1.26 1.12 -7.25
C TYR A 18 0.88 0.87 -8.72
N GLY A 19 0.56 -0.37 -9.10
CA GLY A 19 0.21 -0.74 -10.47
C GLY A 19 1.40 -0.80 -11.42
N GLU A 20 1.17 -0.56 -12.71
CA GLU A 20 2.19 -0.73 -13.77
C GLU A 20 3.44 0.14 -13.57
N ARG A 21 3.30 1.31 -12.94
CA ARG A 21 4.40 2.28 -12.74
C ARG A 21 4.92 2.24 -11.30
N TRP A 22 5.30 1.05 -10.84
CA TRP A 22 5.63 0.82 -9.43
C TRP A 22 7.08 1.07 -9.02
N GLN A 23 8.06 1.04 -9.94
CA GLN A 23 9.48 1.05 -9.60
C GLN A 23 9.92 2.31 -8.85
N ALA A 24 9.53 3.49 -9.34
CA ALA A 24 9.84 4.76 -8.69
C ALA A 24 9.17 4.92 -7.30
N PRO A 25 7.85 4.69 -7.14
CA PRO A 25 7.22 4.86 -5.84
C PRO A 25 7.65 3.81 -4.80
N ILE A 26 7.93 2.55 -5.18
CA ILE A 26 8.50 1.59 -4.22
C ILE A 26 9.93 1.98 -3.83
N ALA A 27 10.73 2.54 -4.75
CA ALA A 27 12.08 3.00 -4.43
C ALA A 27 12.04 4.09 -3.35
N ALA A 28 11.12 5.05 -3.49
CA ALA A 28 10.88 6.09 -2.50
C ALA A 28 10.48 5.51 -1.13
N ASP A 29 9.50 4.59 -1.10
CA ASP A 29 9.04 3.98 0.15
C ASP A 29 10.10 3.06 0.79
N LEU A 30 10.97 2.44 -0.01
CA LEU A 30 12.13 1.70 0.49
C LEU A 30 13.27 2.62 0.93
N GLY A 31 13.30 3.90 0.54
CA GLY A 31 14.41 4.81 0.82
C GLY A 31 15.66 4.53 -0.02
N VAL A 32 15.47 4.07 -1.27
CA VAL A 32 16.56 3.85 -2.24
C VAL A 32 16.35 4.67 -3.50
N SER A 33 17.39 4.76 -4.33
CA SER A 33 17.24 5.37 -5.65
C SER A 33 16.44 4.46 -6.59
N ASP A 34 15.66 5.06 -7.49
CA ASP A 34 15.00 4.36 -8.60
C ASP A 34 16.01 3.55 -9.46
N ARG A 35 17.25 4.04 -9.59
CA ARG A 35 18.35 3.32 -10.26
C ARG A 35 18.69 2.00 -9.55
N ALA A 36 18.68 1.96 -8.22
CA ALA A 36 18.97 0.74 -7.46
C ALA A 36 17.92 -0.34 -7.74
N VAL A 37 16.63 0.03 -7.73
CA VAL A 37 15.53 -0.89 -8.06
C VAL A 37 15.70 -1.45 -9.48
N ARG A 38 15.99 -0.60 -10.47
CA ARG A 38 16.25 -1.04 -11.85
C ARG A 38 17.44 -1.99 -11.96
N TYR A 39 18.50 -1.76 -11.19
CA TYR A 39 19.68 -2.62 -11.16
C TYR A 39 19.45 -3.99 -10.53
N TRP A 40 18.63 -4.07 -9.48
CA TRP A 40 18.21 -5.35 -8.92
C TRP A 40 17.36 -6.13 -9.93
N LEU A 41 16.43 -5.45 -10.61
CA LEU A 41 15.56 -6.07 -11.63
C LEU A 41 16.33 -6.56 -12.85
N SER A 42 17.40 -5.87 -13.26
CA SER A 42 18.25 -6.30 -14.36
C SER A 42 19.26 -7.38 -13.97
N SER A 43 19.25 -7.85 -12.71
CA SER A 43 20.25 -8.77 -12.14
C SER A 43 21.69 -8.24 -12.25
N ALA A 44 21.88 -6.93 -12.44
CA ALA A 44 23.21 -6.33 -12.53
C ALA A 44 23.88 -6.22 -11.15
N ASN A 45 23.08 -6.19 -10.09
CA ASN A 45 23.53 -6.25 -8.71
C ASN A 45 22.56 -7.13 -7.91
N PRO A 46 23.03 -7.95 -6.96
CA PRO A 46 22.14 -8.71 -6.09
C PRO A 46 21.19 -7.78 -5.33
N CYS A 47 19.93 -8.22 -5.24
CA CYS A 47 18.92 -7.62 -4.38
C CYS A 47 19.34 -7.89 -2.92
N PRO A 48 19.43 -6.87 -2.05
CA PRO A 48 19.84 -7.06 -0.66
C PRO A 48 18.91 -8.02 0.09
N ASP A 49 19.47 -8.79 1.03
CA ASP A 49 18.73 -9.78 1.81
C ASP A 49 17.63 -9.15 2.69
N ASP A 50 17.81 -7.88 3.06
CA ASP A 50 16.88 -7.13 3.92
C ASP A 50 15.64 -6.58 3.20
N VAL A 51 15.58 -6.69 1.86
CA VAL A 51 14.49 -6.12 1.06
C VAL A 51 13.14 -6.70 1.44
N GLY A 52 13.03 -8.01 1.67
CA GLY A 52 11.77 -8.63 2.13
C GLY A 52 11.24 -8.01 3.43
N THR A 53 12.13 -7.77 4.40
CA THR A 53 11.76 -7.13 5.68
C THR A 53 11.33 -5.67 5.48
N ARG A 54 11.99 -4.94 4.59
CA ARG A 54 11.64 -3.55 4.27
C ARG A 54 10.32 -3.45 3.53
N LEU A 55 10.05 -4.35 2.59
CA LEU A 55 8.76 -4.45 1.90
C LEU A 55 7.63 -4.71 2.89
N LEU A 56 7.83 -5.62 3.85
CA LEU A 56 6.84 -5.87 4.90
C LEU A 56 6.53 -4.60 5.71
N LYS A 57 7.54 -3.79 6.07
CA LYS A 57 7.34 -2.51 6.75
C LYS A 57 6.53 -1.52 5.90
N VAL A 58 6.78 -1.45 4.59
CA VAL A 58 6.01 -0.61 3.65
C VAL A 58 4.55 -1.04 3.61
N ILE A 59 4.29 -2.35 3.52
CA ILE A 59 2.92 -2.90 3.49
C ILE A 59 2.17 -2.55 4.78
N ILE A 60 2.80 -2.75 5.94
CA ILE A 60 2.19 -2.43 7.25
C ILE A 60 1.87 -0.94 7.32
N SER A 61 2.83 -0.05 7.00
CA SER A 61 2.59 1.40 7.03
C SER A 61 1.45 1.83 6.10
N LYS A 62 1.32 1.23 4.91
CA LYS A 62 0.20 1.54 4.01
C LYS A 62 -1.13 1.00 4.52
N ARG A 63 -1.14 -0.21 5.08
CA ARG A 63 -2.32 -0.80 5.71
C ARG A 63 -2.84 0.12 6.81
N ASP A 64 -1.96 0.56 7.71
CA ASP A 64 -2.34 1.40 8.84
C ASP A 64 -2.97 2.73 8.37
N ARG A 65 -2.37 3.37 7.35
CA ARG A 65 -2.94 4.57 6.72
C ARG A 65 -4.32 4.34 6.11
N ILE A 66 -4.55 3.18 5.50
CA ILE A 66 -5.85 2.82 4.92
C ILE A 66 -6.88 2.61 6.03
N VAL A 67 -6.51 1.94 7.12
CA VAL A 67 -7.38 1.76 8.30
C VAL A 67 -7.75 3.12 8.91
N ASP A 68 -6.77 4.00 9.10
CA ASP A 68 -7.02 5.35 9.62
C ASP A 68 -7.97 6.15 8.72
N LEU A 69 -7.81 6.01 7.39
CA LEU A 69 -8.68 6.65 6.41
C LEU A 69 -10.10 6.06 6.45
N GLU A 70 -10.23 4.74 6.53
CA GLU A 70 -11.52 4.06 6.65
C GLU A 70 -12.29 4.56 7.88
N ASP A 71 -11.61 4.65 9.03
CA ASP A 71 -12.20 5.15 10.27
C ASP A 71 -12.61 6.62 10.18
N ALA A 72 -11.79 7.45 9.52
CA ALA A 72 -12.14 8.85 9.28
C ALA A 72 -13.40 8.98 8.40
N VAL A 73 -13.50 8.20 7.33
CA VAL A 73 -14.68 8.17 6.45
C VAL A 73 -15.92 7.66 7.20
N ARG A 74 -15.79 6.59 7.99
CA ARG A 74 -16.88 6.04 8.81
C ARG A 74 -17.41 7.07 9.81
N LYS A 75 -16.51 7.78 10.50
CA LYS A 75 -16.88 8.86 11.44
C LYS A 75 -17.59 10.00 10.73
N HIS A 76 -17.11 10.39 9.53
CA HIS A 76 -17.77 11.40 8.73
C HIS A 76 -19.20 10.98 8.41
N LEU A 77 -19.40 9.79 7.83
CA LEU A 77 -20.73 9.27 7.47
C LEU A 77 -21.70 9.14 8.66
N ALA A 78 -21.20 8.78 9.85
CA ALA A 78 -22.01 8.75 11.06
C ALA A 78 -22.41 10.16 11.54
N SER A 79 -21.57 11.16 11.30
CA SER A 79 -21.83 12.56 11.67
C SER A 79 -22.68 13.32 10.64
N THR A 80 -22.64 12.93 9.36
CA THR A 80 -23.51 13.49 8.30
C THR A 80 -24.88 12.81 8.24
N ALA A 81 -25.19 11.88 9.14
CA ALA A 81 -26.53 11.40 9.38
C ALA A 81 -27.25 12.20 10.49
N PRO A 82 -28.04 13.23 10.15
CA PRO A 82 -29.12 13.71 11.01
C PRO A 82 -30.52 13.49 10.40
N SER A 83 -31.36 12.83 11.20
CA SER A 83 -32.77 13.17 11.47
C SER A 83 -33.79 13.32 10.33
N ASP A 84 -33.82 12.43 9.34
CA ASP A 84 -35.05 12.20 8.54
C ASP A 84 -35.85 11.01 9.08
N THR A 85 -36.14 11.07 10.38
CA THR A 85 -37.24 10.32 11.01
C THR A 85 -38.22 11.33 11.57
N ALA A 86 -38.83 12.10 10.67
CA ALA A 86 -40.07 12.81 10.95
C ALA A 86 -41.11 12.41 9.90
N THR A 87 -41.60 11.18 10.00
CA THR A 87 -42.99 10.93 9.61
C THR A 87 -43.87 11.56 10.67
N PRO A 88 -44.78 12.46 10.30
CA PRO A 88 -46.12 12.33 10.81
C PRO A 88 -47.13 12.20 9.67
N THR A 89 -47.83 11.08 9.71
CA THR A 89 -49.17 10.84 9.20
C THR A 89 -50.06 12.09 9.20
N ALA A 90 -50.67 12.40 8.05
CA ALA A 90 -51.96 13.07 7.87
C ALA A 90 -52.33 12.95 6.37
N SER A 91 -53.55 12.68 5.93
CA SER A 91 -54.79 12.18 6.56
C SER A 91 -55.67 11.66 5.42
#